data_AF-A0A3S3NL85-F1
#
_entry.id   AF-A0A3S3NL85-F1
#
_cell.length_a   1.000
_cell.length_b   1.000
_cell.length_c   1.000
_cell.angle_alpha   90.00
_cell.angle_beta   90.00
_cell.angle_gamma   90.00
#
_symmetry.space_group_name_H-M   'P 1'
#
loop_
_entity.id
_entity.type
_entity.pdbx_description
1 polymer ?
#
loop_
_entity_poly.entity_id
_entity_poly.type
_entity_poly.pdbx_seq_one_letter_code
_entity_poly.pdbx_strand_id
1 'polypeptide(L)'
;MVHVMKGVLIECDPQMKQFLLFLDESNALGTKFIIQDLDATHLFVSADIIETLKNPMSKQHRSQYRVLDEAARNRRMRQQLEQLERDNFHDDPHANLVMHKKAPKFEDSAQIKTNTSSSRRHHHRPKVVSFSALLEEDMKGRDVNYASAVAPSPDNVLVNSKILFKVPRRHFSANSILIHKYKQIVHLYSNGIPQTLKPQLSELASQVLREVSLSEEKKAKYQFFPVYGSNVYNIGSVYLGKYVLVGLPFYFSYDKIEDIDTSKINVLNQSIKWSSSAGQQLLDSLLLSENAKKFAIARDIYFCDSFRVHLKSAIISFTVLLPHLIYYAFYHYARLKSKSMFRRRLVYFCSLFIAYVFYNIATDTLTHRYEEIADRKAVLTKESQYYDGAVEFYQKKLQENRAYRKLLGDKGPKWFTESGEEIHYFRRFHLKNKKRLALIEELKNPS
;
A
#
# COMPACT_ATOMS: atom_id res chain seq x y z
N MET A 1 7.85 28.89 49.66
CA MET A 1 8.09 27.52 50.17
C MET A 1 8.19 26.59 48.97
N VAL A 2 9.32 25.89 48.81
CA VAL A 2 9.52 24.90 47.74
C VAL A 2 9.20 23.52 48.35
N HIS A 3 8.14 22.88 47.88
CA HIS A 3 7.81 21.50 48.28
C HIS A 3 8.59 20.52 47.41
N VAL A 4 9.62 19.89 47.99
CA VAL A 4 10.36 18.81 47.32
C VAL A 4 9.81 17.48 47.84
N MET A 5 9.14 16.73 46.98
CA MET A 5 8.64 15.38 47.28
C MET A 5 9.51 14.34 46.55
N LYS A 6 9.92 13.29 47.25
CA LYS A 6 10.63 12.15 46.66
C LYS A 6 9.61 11.14 46.16
N GLY A 7 9.74 10.72 44.91
CA GLY A 7 8.85 9.76 44.26
C GLY A 7 9.47 9.24 42.97
N VAL A 8 8.76 8.35 42.28
CA VAL A 8 9.20 7.70 41.05
C VAL A 8 8.25 8.08 39.92
N LEU A 9 8.86 8.41 38.78
CA LEU A 9 8.15 8.70 37.55
C LEU A 9 7.90 7.39 36.78
N ILE A 10 6.64 7.13 36.43
CA ILE A 10 6.22 5.99 35.62
C ILE A 10 5.78 6.51 34.25
N GLU A 11 6.46 6.07 33.20
CA GLU A 11 6.03 6.24 31.81
C GLU A 11 5.27 4.98 31.36
N CYS A 12 4.03 5.14 30.94
CA CYS A 12 3.16 4.05 30.49
C CYS A 12 2.19 4.50 29.38
N ASP A 13 1.58 3.54 28.69
CA ASP A 13 0.56 3.81 27.69
C ASP A 13 -0.73 4.37 28.34
N PRO A 14 -1.55 5.16 27.61
CA PRO A 14 -2.73 5.81 28.20
C PRO A 14 -3.74 4.84 28.83
N GLN A 15 -3.79 3.58 28.36
CA GLN A 15 -4.69 2.57 28.92
C GLN A 15 -4.19 2.08 30.28
N MET A 16 -2.89 1.82 30.41
CA MET A 16 -2.26 1.48 31.70
C MET A 16 -2.37 2.61 32.71
N LYS A 17 -2.21 3.86 32.26
CA LYS A 17 -2.41 5.04 33.12
C LYS A 17 -3.81 5.07 33.74
N GLN A 18 -4.85 4.89 32.92
CA GLN A 18 -6.25 4.86 33.39
C GLN A 18 -6.49 3.71 34.37
N PHE A 19 -5.85 2.57 34.15
CA PHE A 19 -5.90 1.45 35.08
C PHE A 19 -5.23 1.76 36.42
N LEU A 20 -4.05 2.39 36.41
CA LEU A 20 -3.37 2.80 37.65
C LEU A 20 -4.19 3.83 38.42
N LEU A 21 -4.83 4.78 37.73
CA LEU A 21 -5.79 5.71 38.33
C LEU A 21 -6.97 4.96 38.97
N PHE A 22 -7.54 3.97 38.27
CA PHE A 22 -8.61 3.14 38.81
C PHE A 22 -8.17 2.32 40.04
N LEU A 23 -6.94 1.79 40.06
CA LEU A 23 -6.41 1.07 41.22
C LEU A 23 -6.20 1.98 42.43
N ASP A 24 -5.80 3.23 42.21
CA ASP A 24 -5.65 4.24 43.25
C ASP A 24 -7.02 4.67 43.81
N GLU A 25 -8.02 4.86 42.93
CA GLU A 25 -9.40 5.19 43.31
C GLU A 25 -10.11 4.05 44.06
N SER A 26 -9.94 2.81 43.59
CA SER A 26 -10.51 1.62 44.23
C SER A 26 -9.80 1.22 45.52
N ASN A 27 -8.70 1.91 45.86
CA ASN A 27 -7.84 1.63 47.00
C ASN A 27 -7.47 0.14 47.13
N ALA A 28 -7.30 -0.54 45.99
CA ALA A 28 -7.11 -1.99 45.94
C ALA A 28 -5.79 -2.43 46.59
N LEU A 29 -4.83 -1.51 46.71
CA LEU A 29 -3.53 -1.72 47.35
C LEU A 29 -3.48 -1.18 48.79
N GLY A 30 -4.61 -0.71 49.33
CA GLY A 30 -4.76 -0.26 50.72
C GLY A 30 -4.28 1.16 51.02
N THR A 31 -3.43 1.74 50.15
CA THR A 31 -2.95 3.12 50.25
C THR A 31 -3.01 3.84 48.91
N LYS A 32 -3.26 5.16 48.97
CA LYS A 32 -3.11 6.04 47.80
C LYS A 32 -1.63 6.17 47.45
N PHE A 33 -1.30 5.89 46.20
CA PHE A 33 0.06 5.81 45.69
C PHE A 33 0.37 6.88 44.65
N ILE A 34 -0.63 7.44 43.98
CA ILE A 34 -0.43 8.51 43.00
C ILE A 34 -0.28 9.85 43.73
N ILE A 35 0.89 10.47 43.58
CA ILE A 35 1.21 11.78 44.17
C ILE A 35 0.73 12.88 43.22
N GLN A 36 1.05 12.76 41.93
CA GLN A 36 0.70 13.75 40.93
C GLN A 36 0.49 13.12 39.55
N ASP A 37 -0.59 13.52 38.89
CA ASP A 37 -0.82 13.28 37.46
C ASP A 37 -0.15 14.41 36.66
N LEU A 38 0.78 14.06 35.77
CA LEU A 38 1.58 15.01 35.01
C LEU A 38 1.03 15.22 33.59
N ASP A 39 0.84 14.14 32.84
CA ASP A 39 0.36 14.18 31.44
C ASP A 39 -0.29 12.85 31.00
N ALA A 40 -0.63 12.70 29.73
CA ALA A 40 -1.33 11.52 29.21
C ALA A 40 -0.58 10.17 29.35
N THR A 41 0.74 10.18 29.56
CA THR A 41 1.59 8.98 29.60
C THR A 41 2.47 8.88 30.86
N HIS A 42 2.53 9.93 31.68
CA HIS A 42 3.40 10.00 32.84
C HIS A 42 2.62 10.20 34.15
N LEU A 43 2.93 9.37 35.14
CA LEU A 43 2.42 9.47 36.52
C LEU A 43 3.57 9.56 37.51
N PHE A 44 3.41 10.38 38.55
CA PHE A 44 4.35 10.48 39.66
C PHE A 44 3.80 9.74 40.89
N VAL A 45 4.51 8.70 41.34
CA VAL A 45 4.03 7.69 42.30
C VAL A 45 5.02 7.55 43.47
N SER A 46 4.54 7.13 44.65
CA SER A 46 5.40 6.81 45.80
C SER A 46 6.29 5.59 45.53
N ALA A 47 7.53 5.62 46.01
CA ALA A 47 8.53 4.57 45.77
C ALA A 47 8.15 3.23 46.44
N ASP A 48 7.44 3.28 47.57
CA ASP A 48 7.16 2.11 48.42
C ASP A 48 6.23 1.07 47.76
N ILE A 49 5.51 1.49 46.71
CA ILE A 49 4.43 0.70 46.11
C ILE A 49 4.86 0.04 44.80
N ILE A 50 6.09 0.30 44.34
CA ILE A 50 6.61 -0.23 43.07
C ILE A 50 6.76 -1.75 43.11
N GLU A 51 7.28 -2.31 44.20
CA GLU A 51 7.41 -3.77 44.35
C GLU A 51 6.02 -4.43 44.38
N THR A 52 5.09 -3.78 45.07
CA THR A 52 3.69 -4.19 45.16
C THR A 52 2.91 -3.93 43.88
N LEU A 53 3.36 -3.12 42.93
CA LEU A 53 2.75 -2.99 41.61
C LEU A 53 3.32 -4.02 40.64
N LYS A 54 4.62 -4.36 40.74
CA LYS A 54 5.24 -5.39 39.90
C LYS A 54 4.65 -6.79 40.13
N ASN A 55 4.26 -7.13 41.36
CA ASN A 55 3.72 -8.45 41.72
C ASN A 55 2.27 -8.75 41.27
N PRO A 56 1.25 -7.91 41.54
CA PRO A 56 -0.15 -8.16 41.19
C PRO A 56 -0.45 -8.01 39.69
N MET A 57 0.39 -7.26 38.97
CA MET A 57 0.36 -7.19 37.50
C MET A 57 0.48 -8.57 36.83
N SER A 58 1.06 -9.56 37.52
CA SER A 58 1.19 -10.94 37.03
C SER A 58 -0.01 -11.86 37.34
N LYS A 59 -0.77 -11.59 38.42
CA LYS A 59 -1.78 -12.52 38.95
C LYS A 59 -3.22 -12.16 38.59
N GLN A 60 -3.59 -10.88 38.59
CA GLN A 60 -4.98 -10.48 38.33
C GLN A 60 -5.33 -10.37 36.84
N HIS A 61 -4.36 -10.14 35.94
CA HIS A 61 -4.63 -10.01 34.50
C HIS A 61 -4.53 -11.30 33.69
N ARG A 62 -4.01 -12.40 34.25
CA ARG A 62 -3.99 -13.70 33.55
C ARG A 62 -5.39 -14.29 33.37
N SER A 63 -6.38 -13.83 34.14
CA SER A 63 -7.78 -14.25 34.02
C SER A 63 -8.56 -13.48 32.95
N GLN A 64 -8.29 -12.18 32.75
CA GLN A 64 -8.91 -11.36 31.70
C GLN A 64 -8.26 -11.59 30.32
N TYR A 65 -6.96 -11.85 30.27
CA TYR A 65 -6.25 -12.25 29.05
C TYR A 65 -5.93 -13.74 29.03
N ARG A 66 -6.92 -14.60 29.31
CA ARG A 66 -6.80 -16.00 28.90
C ARG A 66 -6.92 -16.04 27.39
N VAL A 67 -5.79 -16.06 26.69
CA VAL A 67 -5.74 -16.41 25.26
C VAL A 67 -6.41 -17.77 25.12
N LEU A 68 -7.60 -17.80 24.51
CA LEU A 68 -8.28 -19.07 24.26
C LEU A 68 -7.50 -19.83 23.20
N ASP A 69 -7.15 -21.08 23.53
CA ASP A 69 -6.72 -22.10 22.57
C ASP A 69 -7.67 -22.09 21.37
N GLU A 70 -7.11 -22.36 20.20
CA GLU A 70 -7.82 -22.29 18.93
C GLU A 70 -9.11 -23.14 18.93
N ALA A 71 -9.05 -24.31 19.58
CA ALA A 71 -10.21 -25.18 19.78
C ALA A 71 -11.30 -24.54 20.66
N ALA A 72 -10.93 -23.84 21.72
CA ALA A 72 -11.88 -23.19 22.64
C ALA A 72 -12.51 -21.95 21.99
N ARG A 73 -11.76 -21.25 21.13
CA ARG A 73 -12.24 -20.13 20.32
C ARG A 73 -13.28 -20.58 19.28
N ASN A 74 -13.01 -21.69 18.59
CA ASN A 74 -13.92 -22.29 17.62
C ASN A 74 -15.20 -22.82 18.27
N ARG A 75 -15.13 -23.34 19.50
CA ARG A 75 -16.33 -23.75 20.27
C ARG A 75 -17.23 -22.57 20.60
N ARG A 76 -16.68 -21.46 21.08
CA ARG A 76 -17.46 -20.24 21.36
C ARG A 76 -18.07 -19.65 20.09
N MET A 77 -17.31 -19.65 18.98
CA MET A 77 -17.82 -19.19 17.69
C MET A 77 -19.00 -20.05 17.21
N ARG A 78 -18.91 -21.38 17.36
CA ARG A 78 -20.03 -22.29 17.05
C ARG A 78 -21.26 -22.03 17.92
N GLN A 79 -21.08 -21.86 19.23
CA GLN A 79 -22.19 -21.56 20.13
C GLN A 79 -22.90 -20.25 19.76
N GLN A 80 -22.14 -19.20 19.41
CA GLN A 80 -22.73 -17.94 18.94
C GLN A 80 -23.49 -18.09 17.63
N LEU A 81 -22.97 -18.90 16.70
CA LEU A 81 -23.64 -19.18 15.42
C LEU A 81 -24.95 -19.94 15.63
N GLU A 82 -24.92 -20.96 16.50
CA GLU A 82 -26.09 -21.75 16.86
C GLU A 82 -27.15 -20.91 17.61
N GLN A 83 -26.71 -19.97 18.45
CA GLN A 83 -27.61 -19.04 19.14
C GLN A 83 -28.29 -18.08 18.16
N LEU A 84 -27.57 -17.55 17.17
CA LEU A 84 -28.12 -16.71 16.10
C LEU A 84 -29.04 -17.49 15.16
N GLU A 85 -28.75 -18.77 14.93
CA GLU A 85 -29.66 -19.65 14.18
C GLU A 85 -30.96 -19.86 14.96
N ARG A 86 -30.91 -20.15 16.27
CA ARG A 86 -32.11 -20.26 17.11
C ARG A 86 -32.95 -18.98 17.16
N ASP A 87 -32.31 -17.82 17.18
CA ASP A 87 -32.99 -16.51 17.16
C ASP A 87 -33.73 -16.26 15.83
N ASN A 88 -33.18 -16.76 14.71
CA ASN A 88 -33.86 -16.72 13.41
C ASN A 88 -35.03 -17.71 13.30
N PHE A 89 -35.10 -18.71 14.17
CA PHE A 89 -36.19 -19.69 14.24
C PHE A 89 -37.23 -19.38 15.33
N HIS A 90 -37.20 -18.20 15.95
CA HIS A 90 -38.34 -17.74 16.73
C HIS A 90 -39.51 -17.39 15.79
N ASP A 91 -40.64 -18.04 16.01
CA ASP A 91 -41.88 -17.72 15.30
C ASP A 91 -42.24 -16.26 15.58
N ASP A 92 -42.48 -15.50 14.51
CA ASP A 92 -42.84 -14.09 14.57
C ASP A 92 -44.09 -13.94 15.47
N PRO A 93 -44.01 -13.21 16.61
CA PRO A 93 -45.14 -13.06 17.52
C PRO A 93 -46.35 -12.36 16.88
N HIS A 94 -46.19 -11.82 15.67
CA HIS A 94 -47.23 -11.16 14.88
C HIS A 94 -47.75 -11.99 13.70
N ALA A 95 -47.34 -13.25 13.54
CA ALA A 95 -47.77 -14.12 12.44
C ALA A 95 -49.30 -14.33 12.37
N ASN A 96 -50.02 -14.14 13.48
CA ASN A 96 -51.49 -14.29 13.58
C ASN A 96 -52.27 -12.96 13.58
N LEU A 97 -51.71 -11.87 13.03
CA LEU A 97 -52.47 -10.63 12.83
C LEU A 97 -53.40 -10.73 11.62
N VAL A 98 -54.69 -10.96 11.89
CA VAL A 98 -55.75 -10.89 10.89
C VAL A 98 -56.12 -9.41 10.64
N MET A 99 -55.83 -8.90 9.44
CA MET A 99 -56.24 -7.55 9.06
C MET A 99 -57.77 -7.39 9.07
N HIS A 100 -58.29 -6.39 9.77
CA HIS A 100 -59.73 -6.10 9.83
C HIS A 100 -60.29 -5.76 8.43
N LYS A 101 -61.38 -6.42 8.03
CA LYS A 101 -62.04 -6.32 6.72
C LYS A 101 -62.57 -4.92 6.33
N LYS A 102 -62.42 -3.91 7.19
CA LYS A 102 -62.85 -2.51 6.96
C LYS A 102 -61.69 -1.57 6.57
N ALA A 103 -60.48 -2.09 6.33
CA ALA A 103 -59.41 -1.28 5.76
C ALA A 103 -59.81 -0.77 4.35
N PRO A 104 -59.70 0.55 4.06
CA PRO A 104 -60.10 1.09 2.77
C PRO A 104 -59.24 0.50 1.65
N LYS A 105 -59.88 -0.16 0.70
CA LYS A 105 -59.24 -0.70 -0.49
C LYS A 105 -59.14 0.41 -1.53
N PHE A 106 -57.93 0.94 -1.72
CA PHE A 106 -57.62 1.77 -2.87
C PHE A 106 -57.47 0.84 -4.09
N GLU A 107 -58.50 0.81 -4.94
CA GLU A 107 -58.37 0.28 -6.29
C GLU A 107 -57.97 1.44 -7.21
N ASP A 108 -56.72 1.44 -7.67
CA ASP A 108 -56.37 2.06 -8.93
C ASP A 108 -55.34 1.19 -9.65
N SER A 109 -55.73 0.84 -10.87
CA SER A 109 -55.18 -0.20 -11.72
C SER A 109 -53.90 0.22 -12.44
N ALA A 110 -52.82 -0.52 -12.22
CA ALA A 110 -51.78 -0.69 -13.24
C ALA A 110 -51.19 -2.11 -13.14
N GLN A 111 -51.41 -2.89 -14.20
CA GLN A 111 -51.00 -4.28 -14.33
C GLN A 111 -49.48 -4.45 -14.14
N ILE A 112 -49.06 -5.01 -13.01
CA ILE A 112 -47.71 -5.57 -12.86
C ILE A 112 -47.84 -7.07 -13.01
N LYS A 113 -47.35 -7.59 -14.14
CA LYS A 113 -47.18 -9.03 -14.37
C LYS A 113 -46.26 -9.59 -13.29
N THR A 114 -46.81 -10.48 -12.48
CA THR A 114 -46.12 -11.25 -11.46
C THR A 114 -45.30 -12.36 -12.12
N ASN A 115 -44.00 -12.15 -12.26
CA ASN A 115 -43.07 -13.27 -12.34
C ASN A 115 -42.64 -13.65 -10.93
N THR A 116 -43.18 -14.79 -10.50
CA THR A 116 -42.82 -15.55 -9.31
C THR A 116 -41.32 -15.86 -9.29
N SER A 117 -40.59 -15.26 -8.34
CA SER A 117 -39.52 -15.94 -7.58
C SER A 117 -39.21 -15.12 -6.34
N SER A 118 -39.71 -15.56 -5.19
CA SER A 118 -39.31 -15.04 -3.89
C SER A 118 -37.91 -15.55 -3.53
N SER A 119 -36.87 -15.05 -4.20
CA SER A 119 -35.51 -15.18 -3.68
C SER A 119 -35.36 -14.14 -2.57
N ARG A 120 -35.49 -14.55 -1.30
CA ARG A 120 -35.03 -13.76 -0.15
C ARG A 120 -33.58 -13.37 -0.40
N ARG A 121 -33.35 -12.12 -0.84
CA ARG A 121 -32.01 -11.56 -0.91
C ARG A 121 -31.55 -11.32 0.52
N HIS A 122 -30.77 -12.26 1.06
CA HIS A 122 -29.92 -11.97 2.19
C HIS A 122 -29.05 -10.77 1.83
N HIS A 123 -29.32 -9.63 2.46
CA HIS A 123 -28.40 -8.50 2.41
C HIS A 123 -27.16 -8.95 3.15
N HIS A 124 -26.14 -9.39 2.40
CA HIS A 124 -24.81 -9.60 2.94
C HIS A 124 -24.34 -8.24 3.43
N ARG A 125 -24.53 -7.95 4.73
CA ARG A 125 -23.86 -6.80 5.35
C ARG A 125 -22.37 -7.08 5.17
N PRO A 126 -21.61 -6.24 4.44
CA PRO A 126 -20.17 -6.42 4.36
C PRO A 126 -19.65 -6.30 5.78
N LYS A 127 -18.97 -7.34 6.27
CA LYS A 127 -18.21 -7.24 7.53
C LYS A 127 -17.25 -6.08 7.33
N VAL A 128 -17.45 -4.99 8.08
CA VAL A 128 -16.50 -3.88 8.11
C VAL A 128 -15.32 -4.39 8.94
N VAL A 129 -14.39 -5.06 8.27
CA VAL A 129 -13.12 -5.48 8.89
C VAL A 129 -12.29 -4.21 9.08
N SER A 130 -11.82 -3.98 10.30
CA SER A 130 -10.95 -2.83 10.57
C SER A 130 -9.66 -2.96 9.76
N PHE A 131 -9.08 -1.83 9.35
CA PHE A 131 -7.83 -1.83 8.59
C PHE A 131 -6.72 -2.60 9.32
N SER A 132 -6.64 -2.47 10.64
CA SER A 132 -5.68 -3.21 11.47
C SER A 132 -5.91 -4.72 11.42
N ALA A 133 -7.17 -5.18 11.47
CA ALA A 133 -7.48 -6.60 11.37
C ALA A 133 -7.19 -7.17 9.98
N LEU A 134 -7.41 -6.39 8.91
CA LEU A 134 -7.00 -6.78 7.55
C LEU A 134 -5.48 -6.86 7.40
N LEU A 135 -4.75 -5.93 8.03
CA LEU A 135 -3.30 -5.92 8.03
C LEU A 135 -2.75 -7.15 8.77
N GLU A 136 -3.27 -7.45 9.96
CA GLU A 136 -2.91 -8.65 10.72
C GLU A 136 -3.26 -9.95 9.99
N GLU A 137 -4.38 -10.00 9.26
CA GLU A 137 -4.80 -11.19 8.50
C GLU A 137 -3.94 -11.41 7.25
N ASP A 138 -3.60 -10.34 6.51
CA ASP A 138 -2.67 -10.40 5.36
C ASP A 138 -1.23 -10.71 5.81
N MET A 139 -0.88 -10.35 7.06
CA MET A 139 0.41 -10.66 7.70
C MET A 139 0.53 -12.10 8.20
N LYS A 140 -0.59 -12.77 8.55
CA LYS A 140 -0.57 -14.13 9.14
C LYS A 140 -0.34 -15.26 8.13
N GLY A 141 -0.40 -14.98 6.83
CA GLY A 141 -0.43 -16.02 5.79
C GLY A 141 0.60 -15.92 4.66
N ARG A 142 1.62 -15.06 4.77
CA ARG A 142 2.66 -14.96 3.75
C ARG A 142 4.04 -15.20 4.34
N ASP A 143 4.64 -16.32 3.99
CA ASP A 143 6.10 -16.39 3.95
C ASP A 143 6.60 -15.30 3.01
N VAL A 144 7.62 -14.61 3.47
CA VAL A 144 8.03 -13.36 2.88
C VAL A 144 8.42 -13.59 1.42
N ASN A 145 7.82 -12.82 0.50
CA ASN A 145 7.94 -13.07 -0.93
C ASN A 145 8.60 -11.85 -1.59
N TYR A 146 9.90 -11.98 -1.87
CA TYR A 146 10.73 -10.86 -2.29
C TYR A 146 11.00 -10.77 -3.81
N ALA A 147 10.72 -11.80 -4.61
CA ALA A 147 10.96 -11.80 -6.06
C ALA A 147 9.69 -11.60 -6.91
N SER A 148 8.49 -11.93 -6.41
CA SER A 148 7.25 -11.69 -7.17
C SER A 148 6.57 -10.36 -6.85
N ALA A 149 7.27 -9.44 -6.18
CA ALA A 149 6.89 -8.04 -6.08
C ALA A 149 7.45 -7.18 -7.23
N VAL A 150 7.38 -7.70 -8.47
CA VAL A 150 6.75 -6.90 -9.55
C VAL A 150 5.31 -7.36 -9.63
N ALA A 151 4.58 -7.15 -8.54
CA ALA A 151 3.15 -7.05 -8.61
C ALA A 151 2.90 -5.59 -8.99
N PRO A 152 2.35 -5.25 -10.18
CA PRO A 152 1.58 -4.02 -10.24
C PRO A 152 0.68 -4.00 -9.00
N SER A 153 0.69 -2.89 -8.25
CA SER A 153 -0.05 -2.65 -6.99
C SER A 153 -1.18 -3.67 -6.83
N PRO A 154 -1.15 -4.54 -5.79
CA PRO A 154 -1.89 -5.81 -5.78
C PRO A 154 -3.33 -5.54 -6.20
N ASP A 155 -3.65 -5.82 -7.46
CA ASP A 155 -4.96 -5.46 -7.99
C ASP A 155 -6.01 -6.20 -7.17
N ASN A 156 -5.68 -7.36 -6.60
CA ASN A 156 -6.50 -8.13 -5.68
C ASN A 156 -5.69 -8.50 -4.42
N VAL A 157 -6.19 -8.17 -3.23
CA VAL A 157 -5.72 -8.82 -1.99
C VAL A 157 -6.40 -10.18 -1.90
N LEU A 158 -5.59 -11.24 -1.83
CA LEU A 158 -6.03 -12.62 -1.77
C LEU A 158 -5.87 -13.15 -0.34
N VAL A 159 -6.96 -13.65 0.23
CA VAL A 159 -6.95 -14.42 1.48
C VAL A 159 -7.49 -15.80 1.16
N ASN A 160 -6.75 -16.86 1.48
CA ASN A 160 -7.12 -18.25 1.22
C ASN A 160 -7.56 -18.52 -0.24
N SER A 161 -6.82 -17.95 -1.20
CA SER A 161 -7.10 -18.10 -2.64
C SER A 161 -8.44 -17.50 -3.10
N LYS A 162 -9.11 -16.69 -2.29
CA LYS A 162 -10.30 -15.90 -2.66
C LYS A 162 -9.97 -14.40 -2.71
N ILE A 163 -10.45 -13.72 -3.74
CA ILE A 163 -10.29 -12.28 -3.95
C ILE A 163 -11.21 -11.54 -2.97
N LEU A 164 -10.64 -10.85 -1.97
CA LEU A 164 -11.41 -10.20 -0.92
C LEU A 164 -11.81 -8.76 -1.29
N PHE A 165 -10.88 -7.99 -1.88
CA PHE A 165 -11.19 -6.72 -2.54
C PHE A 165 -10.11 -6.32 -3.53
N LYS A 166 -10.52 -5.50 -4.50
CA LYS A 166 -9.65 -4.94 -5.53
C LYS A 166 -9.00 -3.67 -4.98
N VAL A 167 -7.67 -3.62 -4.78
CA VAL A 167 -7.03 -2.36 -4.35
C VAL A 167 -7.17 -1.38 -5.51
N PRO A 168 -7.91 -0.27 -5.36
CA PRO A 168 -7.97 0.70 -6.44
C PRO A 168 -6.55 1.26 -6.58
N ARG A 169 -5.97 1.16 -7.79
CA ARG A 169 -4.77 1.90 -8.21
C ARG A 169 -5.01 3.42 -8.23
N ARG A 170 -5.66 3.98 -7.21
CA ARG A 170 -6.01 5.41 -7.14
C ARG A 170 -4.85 6.16 -6.50
N HIS A 171 -3.90 6.52 -7.36
CA HIS A 171 -2.64 7.20 -7.09
C HIS A 171 -2.77 8.65 -6.57
N PHE A 172 -3.96 9.13 -6.20
CA PHE A 172 -4.15 10.55 -5.91
C PHE A 172 -3.87 10.91 -4.44
N SER A 173 -4.43 10.14 -3.50
CA SER A 173 -4.22 10.36 -2.06
C SER A 173 -2.84 9.90 -1.57
N ALA A 174 -2.15 9.09 -2.38
CA ALA A 174 -0.79 8.65 -2.11
C ALA A 174 0.23 9.78 -2.22
N ASN A 175 -0.05 10.88 -2.91
CA ASN A 175 0.97 11.90 -3.17
C ASN A 175 0.94 13.12 -2.23
N SER A 176 0.04 13.15 -1.24
CA SER A 176 -0.12 14.29 -0.33
C SER A 176 -0.59 13.92 1.08
N ILE A 177 -1.87 13.62 1.28
CA ILE A 177 -2.51 13.62 2.62
C ILE A 177 -2.39 12.26 3.32
N LEU A 178 -2.46 11.15 2.59
CA LEU A 178 -2.51 9.79 3.17
C LEU A 178 -1.19 9.03 3.03
N ILE A 179 -0.09 9.74 2.84
CA ILE A 179 1.25 9.17 2.62
C ILE A 179 1.62 8.16 3.72
N HIS A 180 1.33 8.47 4.99
CA HIS A 180 1.62 7.58 6.13
C HIS A 180 0.90 6.23 6.05
N LYS A 181 -0.36 6.19 5.60
CA LYS A 181 -1.11 4.94 5.42
C LYS A 181 -0.54 4.12 4.28
N TYR A 182 -0.13 4.77 3.19
CA TYR A 182 0.54 4.09 2.10
C TYR A 182 1.89 3.52 2.53
N LYS A 183 2.67 4.26 3.33
CA LYS A 183 3.92 3.75 3.92
C LYS A 183 3.67 2.44 4.65
N GLN A 184 2.66 2.38 5.52
CA GLN A 184 2.34 1.18 6.30
C GLN A 184 2.06 -0.05 5.43
N ILE A 185 1.58 0.12 4.19
CA ILE A 185 1.29 -1.00 3.27
C ILE A 185 2.56 -1.50 2.58
N VAL A 186 3.48 -0.60 2.22
CA VAL A 186 4.65 -0.94 1.40
C VAL A 186 5.94 -1.15 2.21
N HIS A 187 5.96 -0.73 3.48
CA HIS A 187 7.10 -0.89 4.37
C HIS A 187 7.45 -2.37 4.52
N LEU A 188 8.74 -2.68 4.57
CA LEU A 188 9.25 -3.98 4.98
C LEU A 188 8.92 -4.30 6.45
N TYR A 189 8.27 -5.43 6.69
CA TYR A 189 7.99 -5.96 8.01
C TYR A 189 8.69 -7.30 8.21
N SER A 190 9.08 -7.59 9.45
CA SER A 190 9.53 -8.93 9.85
C SER A 190 8.80 -9.29 11.12
N ASN A 191 8.08 -10.41 11.11
CA ASN A 191 7.28 -10.89 12.24
C ASN A 191 6.35 -9.82 12.83
N GLY A 192 5.72 -9.00 11.98
CA GLY A 192 4.80 -7.95 12.43
C GLY A 192 5.47 -6.59 12.70
N ILE A 193 6.80 -6.52 12.75
CA ILE A 193 7.54 -5.31 13.17
C ILE A 193 8.11 -4.59 11.95
N PRO A 194 7.89 -3.26 11.80
CA PRO A 194 8.47 -2.48 10.70
C PRO A 194 9.98 -2.42 10.86
N GLN A 195 10.71 -2.78 9.81
CA GLN A 195 12.17 -2.76 9.82
C GLN A 195 12.72 -1.37 9.52
N THR A 196 13.88 -1.05 10.06
CA THR A 196 14.65 0.15 9.70
C THR A 196 15.66 -0.18 8.60
N LEU A 197 16.14 0.85 7.87
CA LEU A 197 17.24 0.66 6.93
C LEU A 197 18.51 0.30 7.69
N LYS A 198 19.36 -0.56 7.09
CA LYS A 198 20.70 -0.78 7.63
C LYS A 198 21.50 0.54 7.62
N PRO A 199 22.37 0.80 8.60
CA PRO A 199 23.10 2.07 8.71
C PRO A 199 23.86 2.47 7.43
N GLN A 200 24.56 1.52 6.81
CA GLN A 200 25.31 1.75 5.55
C GLN A 200 24.41 2.26 4.42
N LEU A 201 23.25 1.65 4.22
CA LEU A 201 22.32 2.07 3.16
C LEU A 201 21.66 3.41 3.49
N SER A 202 21.38 3.68 4.76
CA SER A 202 20.86 4.98 5.22
C SER A 202 21.87 6.11 5.00
N GLU A 203 23.15 5.84 5.26
CA GLU A 203 24.25 6.78 5.00
C GLU A 203 24.41 7.04 3.50
N LEU A 204 24.40 5.99 2.67
CA LEU A 204 24.45 6.11 1.22
C LEU A 204 23.30 6.95 0.67
N ALA A 205 22.07 6.69 1.13
CA ALA A 205 20.90 7.48 0.71
C ALA A 205 21.01 8.96 1.12
N SER A 206 21.57 9.22 2.31
CA SER A 206 21.82 10.58 2.79
C SER A 206 22.92 11.27 2.01
N GLN A 207 23.96 10.54 1.60
CA GLN A 207 25.01 11.02 0.70
C GLN A 207 24.42 11.42 -0.66
N VAL A 208 23.65 10.55 -1.29
CA VAL A 208 23.00 10.84 -2.57
C VAL A 208 22.10 12.08 -2.48
N LEU A 209 21.35 12.23 -1.38
CA LEU A 209 20.50 13.40 -1.17
C LEU A 209 21.31 14.71 -1.09
N ARG A 210 22.56 14.66 -0.59
CA ARG A 210 23.47 15.83 -0.57
C ARG A 210 24.01 16.15 -1.97
N GLU A 211 24.38 15.13 -2.74
CA GLU A 211 24.96 15.25 -4.09
C GLU A 211 23.96 15.78 -5.13
N VAL A 212 22.68 15.41 -4.97
CA VAL A 212 21.58 15.83 -5.83
C VAL A 212 21.40 17.37 -5.84
N SER A 213 21.20 17.91 -7.04
CA SER A 213 21.03 19.34 -7.33
C SER A 213 19.64 19.89 -6.94
N LEU A 214 19.25 19.77 -5.68
CA LEU A 214 18.00 20.32 -5.13
C LEU A 214 18.28 21.37 -4.05
N SER A 215 17.30 22.24 -3.77
CA SER A 215 17.40 23.18 -2.65
C SER A 215 17.27 22.45 -1.31
N GLU A 216 17.89 22.98 -0.26
CA GLU A 216 17.91 22.36 1.07
C GLU A 216 16.50 22.20 1.66
N GLU A 217 15.60 23.16 1.41
CA GLU A 217 14.19 23.06 1.81
C GLU A 217 13.48 21.85 1.19
N LYS A 218 13.80 21.54 -0.08
CA LYS A 218 13.24 20.38 -0.77
C LYS A 218 13.85 19.08 -0.23
N LYS A 219 15.16 19.07 0.02
CA LYS A 219 15.88 17.92 0.57
C LYS A 219 15.33 17.52 1.95
N ALA A 220 15.02 18.49 2.81
CA ALA A 220 14.46 18.25 4.15
C ALA A 220 13.13 17.48 4.16
N LYS A 221 12.41 17.41 3.03
CA LYS A 221 11.15 16.66 2.91
C LYS A 221 11.35 15.16 2.68
N TYR A 222 12.53 14.71 2.26
CA TYR A 222 12.77 13.32 1.90
C TYR A 222 12.96 12.43 3.13
N GLN A 223 12.32 11.26 3.10
CA GLN A 223 12.53 10.20 4.08
C GLN A 223 12.71 8.85 3.38
N PHE A 224 13.72 8.11 3.81
CA PHE A 224 14.03 6.79 3.28
C PHE A 224 13.50 5.69 4.21
N PHE A 225 13.04 4.59 3.64
CA PHE A 225 12.54 3.44 4.41
C PHE A 225 12.71 2.15 3.61
N PRO A 226 12.78 0.96 4.24
CA PRO A 226 12.94 -0.29 3.50
C PRO A 226 11.61 -0.76 2.90
N VAL A 227 11.67 -1.32 1.69
CA VAL A 227 10.51 -1.90 0.98
C VAL A 227 10.78 -3.31 0.46
N TYR A 228 9.69 -4.02 0.20
CA TYR A 228 9.70 -5.28 -0.54
C TYR A 228 9.86 -5.05 -2.06
N GLY A 229 10.35 -6.08 -2.73
CA GLY A 229 10.45 -6.14 -4.19
C GLY A 229 11.76 -5.61 -4.73
N SER A 230 11.88 -5.69 -6.06
CA SER A 230 13.14 -5.43 -6.73
C SER A 230 13.34 -3.97 -7.14
N ASN A 231 12.33 -3.11 -7.06
CA ASN A 231 12.40 -1.72 -7.55
C ASN A 231 12.36 -0.71 -6.41
N VAL A 232 13.05 0.41 -6.58
CA VAL A 232 12.89 1.57 -5.71
C VAL A 232 11.44 2.04 -5.80
N TYR A 233 10.83 2.27 -4.65
CA TYR A 233 9.45 2.70 -4.55
C TYR A 233 9.40 4.18 -4.20
N ASN A 234 8.51 4.95 -4.82
CA ASN A 234 8.40 6.37 -4.53
C ASN A 234 6.95 6.78 -4.26
N ILE A 235 6.76 7.61 -3.24
CA ILE A 235 5.45 8.11 -2.79
C ILE A 235 5.59 9.58 -2.42
N GLY A 236 4.65 10.40 -2.88
CA GLY A 236 4.66 11.84 -2.56
C GLY A 236 5.10 12.70 -3.73
N SER A 237 4.95 14.01 -3.52
CA SER A 237 5.47 15.06 -4.38
C SER A 237 6.06 16.15 -3.51
N VAL A 238 7.24 16.64 -3.88
CA VAL A 238 7.93 17.75 -3.20
C VAL A 238 7.07 19.02 -3.16
N TYR A 239 6.17 19.19 -4.13
CA TYR A 239 5.32 20.37 -4.31
C TYR A 239 4.00 20.34 -3.55
N LEU A 240 3.52 19.16 -3.12
CA LEU A 240 2.19 18.99 -2.51
C LEU A 240 2.24 18.58 -1.05
N GLY A 241 3.21 17.75 -0.68
CA GLY A 241 3.30 17.13 0.64
C GLY A 241 4.30 17.81 1.57
N LYS A 242 4.11 17.56 2.87
CA LYS A 242 5.12 17.85 3.90
C LYS A 242 6.32 16.91 3.80
N TYR A 243 6.09 15.66 3.37
CA TYR A 243 7.10 14.63 3.25
C TYR A 243 7.01 13.92 1.90
N VAL A 244 8.15 13.42 1.45
CA VAL A 244 8.30 12.52 0.30
C VAL A 244 8.97 11.25 0.80
N LEU A 245 8.39 10.09 0.48
CA LEU A 245 8.91 8.81 0.92
C LEU A 245 9.55 8.07 -0.25
N VAL A 246 10.82 7.69 -0.08
CA VAL A 246 11.56 6.86 -1.03
C VAL A 246 11.87 5.52 -0.36
N GLY A 247 11.22 4.49 -0.86
CA GLY A 247 11.35 3.10 -0.42
C GLY A 247 12.54 2.45 -1.10
N LEU A 248 13.54 2.04 -0.32
CA LEU A 248 14.73 1.35 -0.81
C LEU A 248 14.57 -0.16 -0.67
N PRO A 249 14.82 -0.94 -1.73
CA PRO A 249 14.77 -2.38 -1.61
C PRO A 249 15.78 -2.91 -0.59
N PHE A 250 15.35 -3.88 0.22
CA PHE A 250 16.21 -4.48 1.23
C PHE A 250 17.52 -5.06 0.66
N TYR A 251 17.50 -5.56 -0.57
CA TYR A 251 18.66 -6.17 -1.21
C TYR A 251 19.75 -5.16 -1.59
N PHE A 252 19.47 -3.85 -1.58
CA PHE A 252 20.51 -2.82 -1.70
C PHE A 252 21.51 -2.88 -0.53
N SER A 253 21.15 -3.56 0.55
CA SER A 253 22.01 -3.77 1.72
C SER A 253 22.90 -5.02 1.62
N TYR A 254 22.96 -5.68 0.46
CA TYR A 254 23.86 -6.80 0.20
C TYR A 254 25.08 -6.33 -0.58
N ASP A 255 26.24 -6.85 -0.19
CA ASP A 255 27.52 -6.58 -0.85
C ASP A 255 28.11 -7.85 -1.47
N LYS A 256 27.83 -9.03 -0.89
CA LYS A 256 28.25 -10.33 -1.41
C LYS A 256 27.08 -11.26 -1.70
N ILE A 257 27.33 -12.29 -2.51
CA ILE A 257 26.31 -13.29 -2.89
C ILE A 257 25.88 -14.09 -1.65
N GLU A 258 26.79 -14.37 -0.72
CA GLU A 258 26.51 -15.17 0.48
C GLU A 258 25.58 -14.47 1.47
N ASP A 259 25.53 -13.13 1.45
CA ASP A 259 24.67 -12.33 2.32
C ASP A 259 23.20 -12.39 1.89
N ILE A 260 22.92 -12.89 0.67
CA ILE A 260 21.58 -12.94 0.11
C ILE A 260 20.81 -14.08 0.79
N ASP A 261 19.78 -13.70 1.54
CA ASP A 261 18.88 -14.66 2.19
C ASP A 261 17.96 -15.30 1.14
N THR A 262 18.43 -16.40 0.56
CA THR A 262 17.73 -17.16 -0.48
C THR A 262 16.42 -17.79 0.00
N SER A 263 16.27 -18.04 1.31
CA SER A 263 15.05 -18.63 1.89
C SER A 263 13.83 -17.74 1.74
N LYS A 264 14.09 -16.44 1.64
CA LYS A 264 13.12 -15.37 1.54
C LYS A 264 12.68 -15.14 0.09
N ILE A 265 13.52 -15.43 -0.90
CA ILE A 265 13.23 -15.04 -2.29
C ILE A 265 12.38 -16.14 -2.97
N ASN A 266 11.08 -15.88 -3.09
CA ASN A 266 10.14 -16.77 -3.79
C ASN A 266 9.62 -16.13 -5.09
N VAL A 267 9.47 -16.94 -6.14
CA VAL A 267 8.84 -16.53 -7.42
C VAL A 267 7.49 -17.23 -7.52
N LEU A 268 6.39 -16.46 -7.57
CA LEU A 268 5.02 -16.99 -7.61
C LEU A 268 4.72 -18.02 -6.50
N ASN A 269 5.23 -17.80 -5.28
CA ASN A 269 5.15 -18.72 -4.14
C ASN A 269 5.81 -20.09 -4.39
N GLN A 270 6.71 -20.18 -5.36
CA GLN A 270 7.55 -21.36 -5.58
C GLN A 270 8.97 -21.04 -5.16
N SER A 271 9.58 -21.97 -4.43
CA SER A 271 10.99 -21.91 -4.09
C SER A 271 11.84 -22.14 -5.33
N ILE A 272 12.90 -21.33 -5.47
CA ILE A 272 13.80 -21.39 -6.61
C ILE A 272 14.87 -22.45 -6.39
N LYS A 273 15.19 -23.23 -7.42
CA LYS A 273 16.41 -24.05 -7.43
C LYS A 273 17.62 -23.15 -7.66
N TRP A 274 18.27 -22.73 -6.59
CA TRP A 274 19.41 -21.80 -6.62
C TRP A 274 20.64 -22.34 -7.35
N SER A 275 20.80 -23.66 -7.45
CA SER A 275 21.85 -24.31 -8.24
C SER A 275 21.64 -24.21 -9.76
N SER A 276 20.45 -23.78 -10.21
CA SER A 276 20.19 -23.59 -11.63
C SER A 276 20.90 -22.37 -12.20
N SER A 277 21.25 -22.39 -13.48
CA SER A 277 21.84 -21.24 -14.17
C SER A 277 20.96 -19.98 -14.08
N ALA A 278 19.63 -20.15 -14.05
CA ALA A 278 18.68 -19.05 -13.90
C ALA A 278 18.68 -18.48 -12.48
N GLY A 279 18.80 -19.34 -11.46
CA GLY A 279 18.95 -18.92 -10.06
C GLY A 279 20.24 -18.12 -9.83
N GLN A 280 21.36 -18.58 -10.37
CA GLN A 280 22.63 -17.85 -10.32
C GLN A 280 22.56 -16.51 -11.07
N GLN A 281 21.93 -16.48 -12.26
CA GLN A 281 21.70 -15.23 -12.99
C GLN A 281 20.86 -14.23 -12.20
N LEU A 282 19.86 -14.70 -11.43
CA LEU A 282 19.05 -13.86 -10.56
C LEU A 282 19.88 -13.32 -9.39
N LEU A 283 20.65 -14.16 -8.71
CA LEU A 283 21.51 -13.74 -7.59
C LEU A 283 22.51 -12.66 -8.03
N ASP A 284 23.19 -12.87 -9.15
CA ASP A 284 24.11 -11.89 -9.71
C ASP A 284 23.39 -10.59 -10.09
N SER A 285 22.14 -10.64 -10.56
CA SER A 285 21.37 -9.43 -10.90
C SER A 285 20.95 -8.59 -9.69
N LEU A 286 20.85 -9.20 -8.50
CA LEU A 286 20.48 -8.52 -7.26
C LEU A 286 21.67 -7.78 -6.64
N LEU A 287 22.90 -8.18 -6.97
CA LEU A 287 24.09 -7.46 -6.56
C LEU A 287 24.32 -6.26 -7.46
N LEU A 288 24.29 -5.08 -6.85
CA LEU A 288 24.53 -3.79 -7.48
C LEU A 288 25.77 -3.16 -6.88
N SER A 289 26.60 -2.52 -7.70
CA SER A 289 27.67 -1.66 -7.21
C SER A 289 27.12 -0.47 -6.42
N GLU A 290 27.99 0.18 -5.64
CA GLU A 290 27.64 1.40 -4.93
C GLU A 290 27.15 2.49 -5.90
N ASN A 291 27.79 2.63 -7.06
CA ASN A 291 27.40 3.60 -8.09
C ASN A 291 26.01 3.32 -8.65
N ALA A 292 25.68 2.05 -8.89
CA ALA A 292 24.34 1.64 -9.35
C ALA A 292 23.27 1.90 -8.28
N LYS A 293 23.58 1.65 -7.00
CA LYS A 293 22.71 2.00 -5.86
C LYS A 293 22.50 3.52 -5.80
N LYS A 294 23.56 4.33 -5.90
CA LYS A 294 23.50 5.81 -5.92
C LYS A 294 22.60 6.31 -7.04
N PHE A 295 22.81 5.82 -8.27
CA PHE A 295 21.98 6.18 -9.43
C PHE A 295 20.50 5.86 -9.21
N ALA A 296 20.18 4.65 -8.74
CA ALA A 296 18.81 4.24 -8.53
C ALA A 296 18.08 5.13 -7.51
N ILE A 297 18.77 5.55 -6.45
CA ILE A 297 18.26 6.48 -5.44
C ILE A 297 18.08 7.89 -6.03
N ALA A 298 19.10 8.43 -6.71
CA ALA A 298 19.06 9.77 -7.29
C ALA A 298 17.94 9.94 -8.32
N ARG A 299 17.75 8.95 -9.19
CA ARG A 299 16.67 8.95 -10.18
C ARG A 299 15.30 9.11 -9.51
N ASP A 300 15.03 8.33 -8.47
CA ASP A 300 13.73 8.37 -7.80
C ASP A 300 13.54 9.66 -6.98
N ILE A 301 14.62 10.25 -6.45
CA ILE A 301 14.60 11.61 -5.88
C ILE A 301 14.20 12.63 -6.96
N TYR A 302 14.85 12.65 -8.12
CA TYR A 302 14.47 13.57 -9.20
C TYR A 302 13.08 13.32 -9.76
N PHE A 303 12.61 12.07 -9.76
CA PHE A 303 11.24 11.72 -10.14
C PHE A 303 10.20 12.27 -9.15
N CYS A 304 10.52 12.34 -7.86
CA CYS A 304 9.68 12.98 -6.84
C CYS A 304 9.71 14.51 -6.89
N ASP A 305 10.80 15.11 -7.35
CA ASP A 305 10.92 16.56 -7.64
C ASP A 305 10.24 16.98 -8.96
N SER A 306 9.43 16.11 -9.57
CA SER A 306 8.75 16.45 -10.81
C SER A 306 7.36 17.07 -10.59
N PHE A 307 6.97 17.97 -11.50
CA PHE A 307 5.62 18.54 -11.54
C PHE A 307 4.55 17.55 -12.05
N ARG A 308 4.92 16.26 -12.22
CA ARG A 308 4.08 15.19 -12.78
C ARG A 308 2.73 15.05 -12.10
N VAL A 309 2.68 15.22 -10.78
CA VAL A 309 1.46 15.01 -10.00
C VAL A 309 0.44 16.08 -10.33
N HIS A 310 0.86 17.35 -10.45
CA HIS A 310 -0.03 18.46 -10.82
C HIS A 310 -0.55 18.30 -12.25
N LEU A 311 0.32 17.97 -13.21
CA LEU A 311 -0.10 17.74 -14.59
C LEU A 311 -1.02 16.53 -14.70
N LYS A 312 -0.76 15.45 -13.96
CA LYS A 312 -1.66 14.29 -13.91
C LYS A 312 -3.03 14.66 -13.34
N SER A 313 -3.08 15.52 -12.32
CA SER A 313 -4.34 16.08 -11.79
C SER A 313 -5.09 16.88 -12.85
N ALA A 314 -4.39 17.78 -13.56
CA ALA A 314 -4.98 18.56 -14.63
C ALA A 314 -5.54 17.67 -15.76
N ILE A 315 -4.80 16.63 -16.15
CA ILE A 315 -5.25 15.64 -17.14
C ILE A 315 -6.52 14.93 -16.66
N ILE A 316 -6.58 14.50 -15.40
CA ILE A 316 -7.78 13.86 -14.84
C ILE A 316 -8.98 14.82 -14.89
N SER A 317 -8.81 16.06 -14.43
CA SER A 317 -9.87 17.07 -14.45
C SER A 317 -10.37 17.34 -15.87
N PHE A 318 -9.45 17.49 -16.83
CA PHE A 318 -9.80 17.67 -18.24
C PHE A 318 -10.51 16.45 -18.82
N THR A 319 -10.07 15.23 -18.46
CA THR A 319 -10.71 13.98 -18.89
C THR A 319 -12.16 13.89 -18.44
N VAL A 320 -12.49 14.39 -17.25
CA VAL A 320 -13.88 14.42 -16.74
C VAL A 320 -14.71 15.51 -17.43
N LEU A 321 -14.11 16.66 -17.72
CA LEU A 321 -14.77 17.79 -18.37
C LEU A 321 -15.04 17.52 -19.87
N LEU A 322 -14.11 16.86 -20.57
CA LEU A 322 -14.12 16.68 -22.02
C LEU A 322 -15.40 16.01 -22.55
N PRO A 323 -15.91 14.90 -21.97
CA PRO A 323 -17.19 14.30 -22.39
C PRO A 323 -18.36 15.26 -22.31
N HIS A 324 -18.37 16.14 -21.30
CA HIS A 324 -19.43 17.13 -21.11
C HIS A 324 -19.36 18.21 -22.19
N LEU A 325 -18.16 18.72 -22.50
CA LEU A 325 -17.97 19.69 -23.59
C LEU A 325 -18.36 19.12 -24.95
N ILE A 326 -17.94 17.88 -25.25
CA ILE A 326 -18.31 17.18 -26.49
C ILE A 326 -19.83 17.03 -26.54
N TYR A 327 -20.46 16.52 -25.48
CA TYR A 327 -21.91 16.34 -25.45
C TYR A 327 -22.66 17.66 -25.62
N TYR A 328 -22.20 18.74 -24.97
CA TYR A 328 -22.76 20.09 -25.08
C TYR A 328 -22.66 20.63 -26.52
N ALA A 329 -21.50 20.48 -27.17
CA ALA A 329 -21.31 20.88 -28.55
C ALA A 329 -22.25 20.12 -29.49
N PHE A 330 -22.37 18.80 -29.36
CA PHE A 330 -23.34 18.02 -30.14
C PHE A 330 -24.79 18.42 -29.84
N TYR A 331 -25.11 18.74 -28.58
CA TYR A 331 -26.45 19.18 -28.19
C TYR A 331 -26.87 20.46 -28.92
N HIS A 332 -26.00 21.47 -28.98
CA HIS A 332 -26.29 22.76 -29.59
C HIS A 332 -26.09 22.78 -31.11
N TYR A 333 -24.94 22.32 -31.61
CA TYR A 333 -24.61 22.43 -33.04
C TYR A 333 -25.24 21.31 -33.88
N ALA A 334 -25.32 20.08 -33.35
CA ALA A 334 -25.88 18.93 -34.09
C ALA A 334 -27.38 18.71 -33.81
N ARG A 335 -28.02 19.62 -33.07
CA ARG A 335 -29.43 19.53 -32.62
C ARG A 335 -29.75 18.16 -32.00
N LEU A 336 -28.85 17.63 -31.16
CA LEU A 336 -28.96 16.27 -30.62
C LEU A 336 -30.25 16.06 -29.80
N LYS A 337 -30.88 17.13 -29.30
CA LYS A 337 -32.18 17.10 -28.60
C LYS A 337 -33.30 16.50 -29.47
N SER A 338 -33.32 16.78 -30.77
CA SER A 338 -34.35 16.27 -31.69
C SER A 338 -34.08 14.85 -32.18
N LYS A 339 -32.97 14.23 -31.76
CA LYS A 339 -32.58 12.89 -32.16
C LYS A 339 -33.07 11.85 -31.15
N SER A 340 -33.30 10.63 -31.64
CA SER A 340 -33.69 9.47 -30.84
C SER A 340 -32.76 9.27 -29.62
N MET A 341 -33.30 8.72 -28.53
CA MET A 341 -32.54 8.41 -27.31
C MET A 341 -31.31 7.54 -27.56
N PHE A 342 -31.39 6.61 -28.52
CA PHE A 342 -30.26 5.76 -28.91
C PHE A 342 -29.06 6.58 -29.38
N ARG A 343 -29.26 7.50 -30.33
CA ARG A 343 -28.19 8.37 -30.84
C ARG A 343 -27.59 9.27 -29.76
N ARG A 344 -28.42 9.78 -28.84
CA ARG A 344 -27.97 10.56 -27.68
C ARG A 344 -27.03 9.75 -26.78
N ARG A 345 -27.43 8.51 -26.46
CA ARG A 345 -26.60 7.59 -25.67
C ARG A 345 -25.32 7.23 -26.40
N LEU A 346 -25.39 6.97 -27.70
CA LEU A 346 -24.22 6.65 -28.52
C LEU A 346 -23.17 7.75 -28.48
N VAL A 347 -23.57 9.02 -28.69
CA VAL A 347 -22.66 10.18 -28.59
C VAL A 347 -22.00 10.27 -27.22
N TYR A 348 -22.76 10.03 -26.15
CA TYR A 348 -22.22 10.03 -24.79
C TYR A 348 -21.22 8.89 -24.54
N PHE A 349 -21.51 7.67 -25.01
CA PHE A 349 -20.57 6.56 -24.90
C PHE A 349 -19.30 6.79 -25.73
N CYS A 350 -19.42 7.33 -26.94
CA CYS A 350 -18.28 7.69 -27.76
C CYS A 350 -17.43 8.78 -27.10
N SER A 351 -18.04 9.82 -26.52
CA SER A 351 -17.29 10.89 -25.85
C SER A 351 -16.57 10.39 -24.59
N LEU A 352 -17.19 9.50 -23.81
CA LEU A 352 -16.53 8.83 -22.69
C LEU A 352 -15.35 7.95 -23.16
N PHE A 353 -15.52 7.21 -24.25
CA PHE A 353 -14.45 6.38 -24.80
C PHE A 353 -13.28 7.23 -25.30
N ILE A 354 -13.54 8.33 -26.00
CA ILE A 354 -12.50 9.28 -26.44
C ILE A 354 -11.74 9.85 -25.23
N ALA A 355 -12.47 10.28 -24.19
CA ALA A 355 -11.84 10.79 -22.98
C ALA A 355 -10.99 9.72 -22.27
N TYR A 356 -11.46 8.47 -22.21
CA TYR A 356 -10.69 7.36 -21.67
C TYR A 356 -9.40 7.11 -22.45
N VAL A 357 -9.46 7.07 -23.79
CA VAL A 357 -8.27 6.90 -24.65
C VAL A 357 -7.30 8.06 -24.45
N PHE A 358 -7.79 9.30 -24.45
CA PHE A 358 -6.99 10.49 -24.17
C PHE A 358 -6.28 10.39 -22.82
N TYR A 359 -7.00 10.02 -21.75
CA TYR A 359 -6.43 9.86 -20.42
C TYR A 359 -5.27 8.87 -20.40
N ASN A 360 -5.44 7.70 -21.03
CA ASN A 360 -4.38 6.68 -21.06
C ASN A 360 -3.14 7.22 -21.78
N ILE A 361 -3.30 7.76 -22.99
CA ILE A 361 -2.19 8.28 -23.80
C ILE A 361 -1.49 9.44 -23.08
N ALA A 362 -2.25 10.41 -22.59
CA ALA A 362 -1.70 11.60 -21.94
C ALA A 362 -0.94 11.24 -20.65
N THR A 363 -1.51 10.37 -19.81
CA THR A 363 -0.84 9.98 -18.56
C THR A 363 0.39 9.10 -18.77
N ASP A 364 0.39 8.20 -19.75
CA ASP A 364 1.57 7.38 -20.09
C ASP A 364 2.69 8.23 -20.70
N THR A 365 2.35 9.11 -21.65
CA THR A 365 3.32 10.03 -22.26
C THR A 365 3.95 10.94 -21.21
N LEU A 366 3.15 11.47 -20.30
CA LEU A 366 3.64 12.28 -19.17
C LEU A 366 4.60 11.49 -18.29
N THR A 367 4.25 10.25 -17.94
CA THR A 367 5.07 9.39 -17.07
C THR A 367 6.40 9.08 -17.74
N HIS A 368 6.38 8.61 -18.99
CA HIS A 368 7.60 8.33 -19.77
C HIS A 368 8.52 9.54 -19.87
N ARG A 369 7.96 10.73 -20.09
CA ARG A 369 8.74 11.98 -20.19
C ARG A 369 9.43 12.33 -18.88
N TYR A 370 8.75 12.17 -17.75
CA TYR A 370 9.35 12.48 -16.44
C TYR A 370 10.33 11.41 -15.95
N GLU A 371 10.12 10.15 -16.30
CA GLU A 371 11.11 9.10 -16.08
C GLU A 371 12.39 9.39 -16.86
N GLU A 372 12.26 9.78 -18.13
CA GLU A 372 13.39 10.20 -18.96
C GLU A 372 14.14 11.39 -18.33
N ILE A 373 13.42 12.43 -17.92
CA ILE A 373 14.03 13.60 -17.29
C ILE A 373 14.73 13.23 -15.98
N ALA A 374 14.13 12.33 -15.19
CA ALA A 374 14.71 11.86 -13.93
C ALA A 374 16.00 11.06 -14.16
N ASP A 375 16.01 10.16 -15.15
CA ASP A 375 17.21 9.42 -15.57
C ASP A 375 18.31 10.38 -16.02
N ARG A 376 18.00 11.34 -16.90
CA ARG A 376 18.96 12.34 -17.38
C ARG A 376 19.54 13.16 -16.23
N LYS A 377 18.71 13.66 -15.32
CA LYS A 377 19.16 14.43 -14.15
C LYS A 377 20.03 13.61 -13.20
N ALA A 378 19.68 12.34 -12.98
CA ALA A 378 20.47 11.45 -12.13
C ALA A 378 21.86 11.19 -12.72
N VAL A 379 21.96 10.94 -14.03
CA VAL A 379 23.26 10.77 -14.70
C VAL A 379 24.09 12.05 -14.67
N LEU A 380 23.47 13.22 -14.89
CA LEU A 380 24.12 14.53 -14.90
C LEU A 380 24.37 15.10 -13.48
N THR A 381 24.15 14.30 -12.43
CA THR A 381 24.52 14.70 -11.06
C THR A 381 26.04 14.86 -10.98
N LYS A 382 26.51 15.68 -10.03
CA LYS A 382 27.89 16.24 -9.94
C LYS A 382 29.06 15.27 -10.15
N GLU A 383 28.84 13.95 -10.10
CA GLU A 383 29.87 12.93 -10.22
C GLU A 383 29.67 12.08 -11.49
N SER A 384 30.75 11.89 -12.25
CA SER A 384 30.77 11.01 -13.44
C SER A 384 30.40 9.55 -13.13
N GLN A 385 30.45 9.14 -11.86
CA GLN A 385 30.20 7.77 -11.41
C GLN A 385 28.74 7.34 -11.58
N TYR A 386 27.80 8.29 -11.58
CA TYR A 386 26.38 8.02 -11.78
C TYR A 386 26.07 7.44 -13.16
N TYR A 387 26.87 7.80 -14.16
CA TYR A 387 26.76 7.26 -15.51
C TYR A 387 27.02 5.74 -15.51
N ASP A 388 28.16 5.31 -14.96
CA ASP A 388 28.54 3.89 -14.94
C ASP A 388 27.53 3.08 -14.10
N GLY A 389 27.09 3.66 -12.99
CA GLY A 389 26.02 3.10 -12.16
C GLY A 389 24.68 2.95 -12.91
N ALA A 390 24.33 3.90 -13.78
CA ALA A 390 23.10 3.84 -14.57
C ALA A 390 23.10 2.72 -15.61
N VAL A 391 24.23 2.56 -16.31
CA VAL A 391 24.44 1.48 -17.29
C VAL A 391 24.33 0.13 -16.59
N GLU A 392 25.06 -0.05 -15.48
CA GLU A 392 25.02 -1.29 -14.69
C GLU A 392 23.61 -1.58 -14.17
N PHE A 393 22.92 -0.58 -13.60
CA PHE A 393 21.58 -0.74 -13.05
C PHE A 393 20.59 -1.28 -14.08
N TYR A 394 20.53 -0.70 -15.28
CA TYR A 394 19.60 -1.16 -16.32
C TYR A 394 20.01 -2.50 -16.95
N GLN A 395 21.30 -2.79 -17.05
CA GLN A 395 21.79 -4.10 -17.49
C GLN A 395 21.41 -5.21 -16.49
N LYS A 396 21.62 -4.96 -15.19
CA LYS A 396 21.23 -5.86 -14.10
C LYS A 396 19.70 -6.05 -14.06
N LYS A 397 18.91 -5.00 -14.30
CA LYS A 397 17.45 -5.12 -14.46
C LYS A 397 17.03 -6.00 -15.64
N LEU A 398 17.68 -5.88 -16.79
CA LEU A 398 17.43 -6.75 -17.94
C LEU A 398 17.87 -8.20 -17.67
N GLN A 399 18.96 -8.39 -16.93
CA GLN A 399 19.40 -9.70 -16.48
C GLN A 399 18.42 -10.35 -15.50
N GLU A 400 17.93 -9.60 -14.53
CA GLU A 400 16.89 -10.01 -13.58
C GLU A 400 15.65 -10.52 -14.33
N ASN A 401 15.16 -9.74 -15.29
CA ASN A 401 14.00 -10.09 -16.10
C ASN A 401 14.22 -11.36 -16.97
N ARG A 402 15.44 -11.56 -17.50
CA ARG A 402 15.80 -12.79 -18.23
C ARG A 402 15.80 -14.01 -17.29
N ALA A 403 16.28 -13.85 -16.06
CA ALA A 403 16.24 -14.89 -15.05
C ALA A 403 14.78 -15.23 -14.71
N TYR A 404 13.91 -14.23 -14.47
CA TYR A 404 12.49 -14.48 -14.24
C TYR A 404 11.80 -15.17 -15.42
N ARG A 405 12.12 -14.79 -16.67
CA ARG A 405 11.57 -15.49 -17.84
C ARG A 405 11.82 -17.00 -17.78
N LYS A 406 13.01 -17.41 -17.36
CA LYS A 406 13.37 -18.84 -17.24
C LYS A 406 12.73 -19.49 -16.01
N LEU A 407 12.76 -18.80 -14.87
CA LEU A 407 12.24 -19.31 -13.59
C LEU A 407 10.71 -19.50 -13.61
N LEU A 408 9.99 -18.70 -14.40
CA LEU A 408 8.54 -18.76 -14.53
C LEU A 408 8.03 -19.88 -15.48
N GLY A 409 8.93 -20.62 -16.14
CA GLY A 409 8.57 -21.66 -17.11
C GLY A 409 7.62 -21.14 -18.20
N ASP A 410 6.50 -21.82 -18.42
CA ASP A 410 5.51 -21.49 -19.46
C ASP A 410 4.90 -20.09 -19.33
N LYS A 411 4.91 -19.51 -18.11
CA LYS A 411 4.39 -18.15 -17.88
C LYS A 411 5.41 -17.08 -18.23
N GLY A 412 6.70 -17.38 -18.19
CA GLY A 412 7.78 -16.42 -18.43
C GLY A 412 7.67 -15.72 -19.78
N PRO A 413 7.46 -16.45 -20.89
CA PRO A 413 7.32 -15.84 -22.21
C PRO A 413 6.14 -14.90 -22.40
N LYS A 414 5.15 -14.93 -21.51
CA LYS A 414 4.01 -13.99 -21.54
C LYS A 414 4.38 -12.63 -20.94
N TRP A 415 5.37 -12.58 -20.06
CA TRP A 415 5.70 -11.41 -19.25
C TRP A 415 6.99 -10.73 -19.70
N PHE A 416 7.98 -11.50 -20.14
CA PHE A 416 9.29 -11.00 -20.54
C PHE A 416 9.67 -11.54 -21.90
N THR A 417 10.35 -10.74 -22.72
CA THR A 417 11.01 -11.17 -23.96
C THR A 417 12.31 -11.92 -23.66
N GLU A 418 12.88 -12.61 -24.65
CA GLU A 418 14.19 -13.26 -24.51
C GLU A 418 15.31 -12.30 -24.13
N SER A 419 15.17 -11.04 -24.52
CA SER A 419 16.12 -9.98 -24.21
C SER A 419 15.95 -9.36 -22.81
N GLY A 420 14.93 -9.75 -22.04
CA GLY A 420 14.64 -9.20 -20.70
C GLY A 420 13.71 -8.00 -20.69
N GLU A 421 13.18 -7.57 -21.84
CA GLU A 421 12.14 -6.53 -21.88
C GLU A 421 10.78 -7.04 -21.41
N GLU A 422 10.02 -6.21 -20.71
CA GLU A 422 8.64 -6.52 -20.32
C GLU A 422 7.67 -6.45 -21.49
N ILE A 423 6.77 -7.43 -21.56
CA ILE A 423 5.71 -7.52 -22.57
C ILE A 423 4.43 -6.91 -22.00
N HIS A 424 3.92 -5.89 -22.68
CA HIS A 424 2.69 -5.18 -22.33
C HIS A 424 1.71 -5.25 -23.51
N TYR A 425 0.52 -5.84 -23.32
CA TYR A 425 -0.44 -6.06 -24.42
C TYR A 425 -1.26 -4.81 -24.79
N PHE A 426 -1.71 -4.04 -23.80
CA PHE A 426 -2.66 -2.94 -24.03
C PHE A 426 -2.10 -1.56 -23.67
N ARG A 427 -1.41 -1.47 -22.52
CA ARG A 427 -0.92 -0.21 -21.97
C ARG A 427 0.44 -0.42 -21.34
N ARG A 428 1.36 0.52 -21.54
CA ARG A 428 2.69 0.51 -20.92
C ARG A 428 2.82 1.72 -20.00
N PHE A 429 3.00 1.44 -18.71
CA PHE A 429 3.07 2.47 -17.67
C PHE A 429 4.45 3.09 -17.51
N HIS A 430 5.50 2.34 -17.86
CA HIS A 430 6.90 2.70 -17.64
C HIS A 430 7.69 2.64 -18.95
N LEU A 431 8.68 3.51 -19.08
CA LEU A 431 9.58 3.52 -20.21
C LEU A 431 10.41 2.22 -20.25
N LYS A 432 10.58 1.65 -21.45
CA LYS A 432 11.36 0.41 -21.66
C LYS A 432 12.79 0.54 -21.11
N ASN A 433 13.29 -0.50 -20.45
CA ASN A 433 14.64 -0.50 -19.87
C ASN A 433 15.71 -0.32 -20.95
N LYS A 434 15.59 -0.96 -22.12
CA LYS A 434 16.47 -0.74 -23.27
C LYS A 434 16.43 0.68 -23.80
N LYS A 435 15.27 1.32 -23.81
CA LYS A 435 15.16 2.73 -24.25
C LYS A 435 15.84 3.66 -23.24
N ARG A 436 15.72 3.37 -21.94
CA ARG A 436 16.45 4.10 -20.89
C ARG A 436 17.96 3.89 -21.00
N LEU A 437 18.40 2.66 -21.26
CA LEU A 437 19.81 2.33 -21.47
C LEU A 437 20.38 3.07 -22.69
N ALA A 438 19.71 3.02 -23.84
CA ALA A 438 20.12 3.74 -25.04
C ALA A 438 20.21 5.26 -24.80
N LEU A 439 19.25 5.81 -24.07
CA LEU A 439 19.25 7.22 -23.68
C LEU A 439 20.43 7.59 -22.79
N ILE A 440 20.83 6.71 -21.88
CA ILE A 440 22.02 6.93 -21.06
C ILE A 440 23.25 6.89 -21.95
N GLU A 441 23.38 5.90 -22.83
CA GLU A 441 24.50 5.80 -23.77
C GLU A 441 24.64 7.04 -24.67
N GLU A 442 23.53 7.62 -25.14
CA GLU A 442 23.49 8.89 -25.88
C GLU A 442 24.08 10.07 -25.08
N LEU A 443 23.92 10.08 -23.75
CA LEU A 443 24.46 11.16 -22.91
C LEU A 443 25.98 11.12 -22.77
N LYS A 444 26.63 9.97 -22.99
CA LYS A 444 28.10 9.85 -22.94
C LYS A 444 28.77 10.47 -24.16
N ASN A 445 28.12 10.35 -25.32
CA ASN A 445 28.60 10.82 -26.60
C ASN A 445 27.57 11.79 -27.20
N PRO A 446 27.45 13.02 -26.68
CA PRO A 446 26.58 14.02 -27.29
C PRO A 446 27.09 14.28 -28.71
N SER A 447 26.28 13.89 -29.70
CA SER A 447 26.52 14.09 -31.13
C SER A 447 26.65 15.55 -31.50
#